data_AF-A0A8S3USX6-F1
#
_entry.id   AF-A0A8S3USX6-F1
#
_cell.length_a   1.000
_cell.length_b   1.000
_cell.length_c   1.000
_cell.angle_alpha   90.00
_cell.angle_beta   90.00
_cell.angle_gamma   90.00
#
_symmetry.space_group_name_H-M   'P 1'
#
loop_
_entity.id
_entity.type
_entity.pdbx_description
1 polymer ?
#
loop_
_entity_poly.entity_id
_entity_poly.type
_entity_poly.pdbx_seq_one_letter_code
_entity_poly.pdbx_strand_id
1 'polypeptide(L)'
;MKREQPDAFLDLIREFETVKRTITPSKQGKVNMAIPYATLDSLCKTHLKEDVSTAINASPYANSISLRGDKMRFDADLFKSLFDKTINNILTLLKEMFIREELESVELLLLVEVFPECALLQAAIKKMFTSRRVIVPEGSGLTVLKGAVLFGHNSEAIYSRKIRFSYGVRCRPIFNPEFYDQQHFIVVNGVARCESVFDIIIEKDTNVIRGTTVDKNYNSTIGKKH
;
A
#
# COMPACT_ATOMS: atom_id res chain seq x y z
N MET A 1 12.09 14.89 -15.98
CA MET A 1 11.94 13.56 -16.65
C MET A 1 10.51 13.02 -16.68
N LYS A 2 9.87 12.56 -15.60
CA LYS A 2 8.52 11.93 -15.67
C LYS A 2 7.46 12.75 -16.43
N ARG A 3 7.52 14.09 -16.31
CA ARG A 3 6.61 15.01 -17.02
C ARG A 3 7.09 15.37 -18.43
N GLU A 4 8.39 15.59 -18.59
CA GLU A 4 8.97 16.10 -19.84
C GLU A 4 9.23 14.99 -20.88
N GLN A 5 9.55 13.78 -20.43
CA GLN A 5 9.99 12.63 -21.24
C GLN A 5 9.49 11.32 -20.58
N PRO A 6 8.19 11.03 -20.71
CA PRO A 6 7.56 9.90 -20.02
C PRO A 6 8.08 8.54 -20.47
N ASP A 7 8.40 8.36 -21.76
CA ASP A 7 8.89 7.08 -22.29
C ASP A 7 10.25 6.71 -21.70
N ALA A 8 11.20 7.65 -21.68
CA ALA A 8 12.50 7.47 -21.03
C ALA A 8 12.36 7.17 -19.54
N PHE A 9 11.38 7.79 -18.86
CA PHE A 9 11.09 7.48 -17.47
C PHE A 9 10.56 6.04 -17.30
N LEU A 10 9.68 5.57 -18.19
CA LEU A 10 9.19 4.20 -18.16
C LEU A 10 10.32 3.19 -18.37
N ASP A 11 11.24 3.45 -19.30
CA ASP A 11 12.39 2.59 -19.56
C ASP A 11 13.33 2.53 -18.35
N LEU A 12 13.60 3.68 -17.72
CA LEU A 12 14.37 3.73 -16.48
C LEU A 12 13.72 2.92 -15.35
N ILE A 13 12.40 3.03 -15.18
CA ILE A 13 11.68 2.29 -14.13
C ILE A 13 11.67 0.78 -14.43
N ARG A 14 11.49 0.36 -15.69
CA ARG A 14 11.55 -1.05 -16.09
C ARG A 14 12.92 -1.65 -15.81
N GLU A 15 13.97 -0.92 -16.15
CA GLU A 15 15.33 -1.35 -15.87
C GLU A 15 15.59 -1.41 -14.36
N PHE A 16 15.13 -0.40 -13.60
CA PHE A 16 15.22 -0.43 -12.13
C PHE A 16 14.55 -1.67 -11.54
N GLU A 17 13.33 -1.99 -11.98
CA GLU A 17 12.61 -3.19 -11.55
C GLU A 17 13.35 -4.49 -11.89
N THR A 18 14.03 -4.52 -13.04
CA THR A 18 14.86 -5.66 -13.46
C THR A 18 16.10 -5.81 -12.57
N VAL A 19 16.85 -4.73 -12.38
CA VAL A 19 18.08 -4.74 -11.55
C VAL A 19 17.76 -5.02 -10.09
N LYS A 20 16.64 -4.51 -9.56
CA LYS A 20 16.15 -4.79 -8.19
C LYS A 20 16.00 -6.28 -7.89
N ARG A 21 15.68 -7.11 -8.88
CA ARG A 21 15.58 -8.58 -8.71
C ARG A 21 16.95 -9.25 -8.56
N THR A 22 18.01 -8.58 -9.00
CA THR A 22 19.37 -9.12 -9.02
C THR A 22 20.19 -8.74 -7.77
N ILE A 23 19.74 -7.72 -7.02
CA ILE A 23 20.45 -7.29 -5.81
C ILE A 23 20.14 -8.22 -4.64
N THR A 24 21.17 -8.66 -3.94
CA THR A 24 21.08 -9.53 -2.76
C THR A 24 21.87 -8.93 -1.59
N PRO A 25 21.59 -9.32 -0.33
CA PRO A 25 22.34 -8.81 0.82
C PRO A 25 23.85 -9.06 0.70
N SER A 26 24.25 -10.20 0.14
CA SER A 26 25.64 -10.61 -0.04
C SER A 26 26.30 -10.05 -1.31
N LYS A 27 25.57 -9.34 -2.18
CA LYS A 27 26.13 -8.78 -3.41
C LYS A 27 27.24 -7.79 -3.07
N GLN A 28 28.41 -7.98 -3.66
CA GLN A 28 29.57 -7.09 -3.53
C GLN A 28 29.96 -6.49 -4.89
N GLY A 29 30.84 -5.49 -4.84
CA GLY A 29 31.38 -4.84 -6.03
C GLY A 29 30.40 -3.86 -6.65
N LYS A 30 30.03 -4.07 -7.92
CA LYS A 30 29.28 -3.09 -8.70
C LYS A 30 27.95 -3.65 -9.24
N VAL A 31 26.96 -2.77 -9.36
CA VAL A 31 25.64 -3.00 -9.96
C VAL A 31 25.51 -2.11 -11.18
N ASN A 32 25.15 -2.68 -12.34
CA ASN A 32 24.95 -1.91 -13.57
C ASN A 32 23.46 -1.79 -13.85
N MET A 33 23.05 -0.62 -14.30
CA MET A 33 21.69 -0.30 -14.71
C MET A 33 21.75 0.47 -16.02
N ALA A 34 21.04 0.01 -17.05
CA ALA A 34 20.83 0.84 -18.23
C ALA A 34 20.09 2.13 -17.88
N ILE A 35 20.47 3.23 -18.50
CA ILE A 35 19.83 4.52 -18.29
C ILE A 35 19.49 5.14 -19.65
N PRO A 36 18.42 5.95 -19.74
CA PRO A 36 18.14 6.75 -20.93
C PRO A 36 19.14 7.92 -21.01
N TYR A 37 20.40 7.62 -21.34
CA TYR A 37 21.53 8.56 -21.21
C TYR A 37 21.27 9.88 -21.93
N ALA A 38 20.85 9.85 -23.20
CA ALA A 38 20.61 11.07 -23.98
C ALA A 38 19.55 11.97 -23.33
N THR A 39 18.49 11.38 -22.80
CA THR A 39 17.44 12.10 -22.08
C THR A 39 17.95 12.69 -20.77
N LEU A 40 18.68 11.90 -19.99
CA LEU A 40 19.30 12.37 -18.74
C LEU A 40 20.29 13.51 -19.00
N ASP A 41 21.13 13.37 -20.03
CA ASP A 41 22.14 14.36 -20.42
C ASP A 41 21.51 15.68 -20.86
N SER A 42 20.47 15.60 -21.70
CA SER A 42 19.70 16.79 -22.06
C SER A 42 19.07 17.46 -20.85
N LEU A 43 18.49 16.69 -19.91
CA LEU A 43 17.85 17.25 -18.73
C LEU A 43 18.86 17.90 -17.77
N CYS A 44 20.03 17.28 -17.55
CA CYS A 44 21.11 17.87 -16.78
C CYS A 44 21.59 19.18 -17.42
N LYS A 45 21.78 19.22 -18.74
CA LYS A 45 22.18 20.44 -19.44
C LYS A 45 21.13 21.54 -19.34
N THR A 46 19.85 21.20 -19.41
CA THR A 46 18.76 22.16 -19.29
C THR A 46 18.66 22.74 -17.87
N HIS A 47 18.64 21.87 -16.86
CA HIS A 47 18.29 22.23 -15.48
C HIS A 47 19.48 22.49 -14.56
N LEU A 48 20.62 21.84 -14.81
CA LEU A 48 21.85 21.96 -14.01
C LEU A 48 22.98 22.71 -14.74
N LYS A 49 22.83 22.98 -16.05
CA LYS A 49 23.85 23.60 -16.92
C LYS A 49 25.15 22.78 -17.04
N GLU A 50 25.06 21.48 -16.76
CA GLU A 50 26.16 20.53 -16.81
C GLU A 50 25.72 19.24 -17.50
N ASP A 51 26.65 18.47 -18.06
CA ASP A 51 26.38 17.11 -18.52
C ASP A 51 26.21 16.13 -17.35
N VAL A 52 25.66 14.94 -17.60
CA VAL A 52 25.39 13.95 -16.53
C VAL A 52 26.66 13.50 -15.82
N SER A 53 27.78 13.37 -16.55
CA SER A 53 29.05 12.92 -15.94
C SER A 53 29.58 13.96 -14.96
N THR A 54 29.56 15.23 -15.36
CA THR A 54 29.97 16.36 -14.52
C THR A 54 29.08 16.46 -13.29
N ALA A 55 27.76 16.36 -13.45
CA ALA A 55 26.81 16.40 -12.35
C ALA A 55 27.01 15.26 -11.33
N ILE A 56 27.34 14.05 -11.79
CA ILE A 56 27.66 12.92 -10.90
C ILE A 56 28.97 13.18 -10.14
N ASN A 57 30.01 13.67 -10.82
CA ASN A 57 31.31 13.95 -10.23
C ASN A 57 31.26 15.09 -9.20
N ALA A 58 30.36 16.05 -9.38
CA ALA A 58 30.10 17.12 -8.40
C ALA A 58 29.25 16.67 -7.20
N SER A 59 28.59 15.50 -7.31
CA SER A 59 27.71 14.98 -6.26
C SER A 59 28.50 14.24 -5.16
N PRO A 60 27.88 14.01 -3.98
CA PRO A 60 28.45 13.15 -2.94
C PRO A 60 28.72 11.70 -3.38
N TYR A 61 28.22 11.29 -4.55
CA TYR A 61 28.29 9.93 -5.06
C TYR A 61 29.40 9.72 -6.11
N ALA A 62 30.27 10.71 -6.35
CA ALA A 62 31.32 10.64 -7.37
C ALA A 62 32.20 9.37 -7.30
N ASN A 63 32.46 8.86 -6.10
CA ASN A 63 33.27 7.65 -5.90
C ASN A 63 32.46 6.34 -6.02
N SER A 64 31.13 6.43 -5.90
CA SER A 64 30.25 5.26 -5.84
C SER A 64 29.38 5.08 -7.08
N ILE A 65 29.33 6.08 -7.97
CA ILE A 65 28.63 6.03 -9.25
C ILE A 65 29.62 6.38 -10.36
N SER A 66 29.63 5.58 -11.42
CA SER A 66 30.32 5.91 -12.67
C SER A 66 29.44 5.60 -13.88
N LEU A 67 29.71 6.27 -15.00
CA LEU A 67 29.04 6.01 -16.27
C LEU A 67 29.90 5.11 -17.15
N ARG A 68 29.27 4.17 -17.86
CA ARG A 68 29.90 3.38 -18.92
C ARG A 68 28.94 3.25 -20.10
N GLY A 69 29.13 4.10 -21.10
CA GLY A 69 28.21 4.20 -22.23
C GLY A 69 26.83 4.63 -21.77
N ASP A 70 25.81 3.84 -22.10
CA ASP A 70 24.42 4.02 -21.72
C ASP A 70 24.06 3.42 -20.35
N LYS A 71 25.05 3.04 -19.54
CA LYS A 71 24.84 2.40 -18.23
C LYS A 71 25.40 3.23 -17.09
N MET A 72 24.63 3.28 -16.00
CA MET A 72 25.09 3.75 -14.70
C MET A 72 25.56 2.57 -13.86
N ARG A 73 26.74 2.71 -13.26
CA ARG A 73 27.40 1.68 -12.45
C ARG A 73 27.56 2.15 -11.02
N PHE A 74 26.82 1.51 -10.13
CA PHE A 74 26.77 1.80 -8.69
C PHE A 74 27.68 0.86 -7.92
N ASP A 75 28.22 1.30 -6.79
CA ASP A 75 28.63 0.41 -5.71
C ASP A 75 27.43 -0.39 -5.21
N ALA A 76 27.65 -1.66 -4.90
CA ALA A 76 26.58 -2.53 -4.40
C ALA A 76 25.95 -1.97 -3.12
N ASP A 77 26.75 -1.40 -2.22
CA ASP A 77 26.25 -0.87 -0.95
C ASP A 77 25.45 0.43 -1.12
N LEU A 78 25.89 1.31 -2.03
CA LEU A 78 25.08 2.48 -2.42
C LEU A 78 23.76 2.03 -3.07
N PHE A 79 23.79 1.01 -3.91
CA PHE A 79 22.56 0.52 -4.53
C PHE A 79 21.59 -0.10 -3.52
N LYS A 80 22.10 -0.85 -2.53
CA LYS A 80 21.29 -1.40 -1.43
C LYS A 80 20.66 -0.28 -0.60
N SER A 81 21.38 0.81 -0.33
CA SER A 81 20.87 1.88 0.54
C SER A 81 19.66 2.63 -0.03
N LEU A 82 19.45 2.55 -1.35
CA LEU A 82 18.22 3.04 -2.01
C LEU A 82 16.95 2.41 -1.42
N PHE A 83 17.05 1.21 -0.85
CA PHE A 83 15.91 0.46 -0.31
C PHE A 83 15.73 0.63 1.21
N ASP A 84 16.72 1.14 1.93
CA ASP A 84 16.74 1.14 3.39
C ASP A 84 15.53 1.84 4.00
N LYS A 85 15.23 3.06 3.54
CA LYS A 85 14.08 3.82 4.04
C LYS A 85 12.77 3.07 3.85
N THR A 86 12.56 2.52 2.65
CA THR A 86 11.33 1.80 2.30
C THR A 86 11.21 0.50 3.10
N ILE A 87 12.28 -0.27 3.20
CA ILE A 87 12.32 -1.52 3.97
C ILE A 87 12.05 -1.21 5.44
N ASN A 88 12.74 -0.23 6.02
CA ASN A 88 12.55 0.14 7.44
C ASN A 88 11.11 0.58 7.73
N ASN A 89 10.49 1.36 6.85
CA ASN A 89 9.08 1.73 7.01
C ASN A 89 8.15 0.51 6.99
N ILE A 90 8.38 -0.44 6.09
CA ILE A 90 7.63 -1.71 6.07
C ILE A 90 7.85 -2.48 7.36
N LEU A 91 9.09 -2.55 7.84
CA LEU A 91 9.40 -3.27 9.07
C LEU A 91 8.70 -2.65 10.28
N THR A 92 8.68 -1.32 10.38
CA THR A 92 7.96 -0.58 11.43
C THR A 92 6.47 -0.89 11.39
N LEU A 93 5.83 -0.81 10.22
CA LEU A 93 4.40 -1.13 10.08
C LEU A 93 4.10 -2.57 10.51
N LEU A 94 4.93 -3.53 10.09
CA LEU A 94 4.76 -4.91 10.50
C LEU A 94 4.91 -5.07 12.02
N LYS A 95 5.91 -4.44 12.65
CA LYS A 95 6.06 -4.45 14.12
C LYS A 95 4.81 -3.91 14.81
N GLU A 96 4.31 -2.76 14.38
CA GLU A 96 3.11 -2.13 14.94
C GLU A 96 1.87 -3.02 14.81
N MET A 97 1.74 -3.76 13.70
CA MET A 97 0.67 -4.72 13.51
C MET A 97 0.78 -5.89 14.50
N PHE A 98 1.95 -6.49 14.66
CA PHE A 98 2.12 -7.67 15.53
C PHE A 98 2.16 -7.37 17.04
N ILE A 99 2.05 -6.11 17.46
CA ILE A 99 1.75 -5.75 18.86
C ILE A 99 0.31 -6.13 19.23
N ARG A 100 -0.58 -6.24 18.23
CA ARG A 100 -2.00 -6.52 18.44
C ARG A 100 -2.21 -7.99 18.79
N GLU A 101 -2.93 -8.26 19.88
CA GLU A 101 -3.20 -9.61 20.38
C GLU A 101 -3.86 -10.51 19.32
N GLU A 102 -4.72 -9.94 18.45
CA GLU A 102 -5.41 -10.69 17.41
C GLU A 102 -4.47 -11.26 16.34
N LEU A 103 -3.21 -10.79 16.28
CA LEU A 103 -2.19 -11.24 15.35
C LEU A 103 -1.09 -12.08 16.01
N GLU A 104 -1.21 -12.38 17.31
CA GLU A 104 -0.24 -13.19 18.04
C GLU A 104 -0.15 -14.61 17.46
N SER A 105 -1.30 -15.20 17.12
CA SER A 105 -1.43 -16.56 16.57
C SER A 105 -1.04 -16.70 15.09
N VAL A 106 -0.60 -15.63 14.44
CA VAL A 106 -0.21 -15.69 13.02
C VAL A 106 1.14 -16.39 12.87
N GLU A 107 1.09 -17.57 12.26
CA GLU A 107 2.27 -18.43 12.01
C GLU A 107 2.94 -18.16 10.64
N LEU A 108 2.18 -17.63 9.68
CA LEU A 108 2.57 -17.51 8.28
C LEU A 108 2.44 -16.08 7.76
N LEU A 109 3.52 -15.56 7.19
CA LEU A 109 3.51 -14.33 6.39
C LEU A 109 3.65 -14.68 4.91
N LEU A 110 2.61 -14.38 4.13
CA LEU A 110 2.62 -14.52 2.68
C LEU A 110 2.90 -13.16 2.04
N LEU A 111 4.07 -13.02 1.41
CA LEU A 111 4.44 -11.78 0.72
C LEU A 111 4.09 -11.88 -0.76
N VAL A 112 3.15 -11.05 -1.20
CA VAL A 112 2.62 -11.00 -2.58
C VAL A 112 2.94 -9.65 -3.23
N GLU A 113 2.74 -9.54 -4.54
CA GLU A 113 3.15 -8.41 -5.41
C GLU A 113 4.62 -8.45 -5.86
N VAL A 114 5.06 -7.44 -6.61
CA VAL A 114 6.38 -7.39 -7.25
C VAL A 114 7.53 -7.07 -6.27
N PHE A 115 7.28 -6.28 -5.22
CA PHE A 115 8.37 -5.85 -4.33
C PHE A 115 8.96 -6.99 -3.46
N PRO A 116 8.16 -7.96 -2.98
CA PRO A 116 8.70 -9.16 -2.33
C PRO A 116 9.67 -9.99 -3.16
N GLU A 117 9.77 -9.80 -4.48
CA GLU A 117 10.82 -10.41 -5.30
C GLU A 117 12.22 -9.83 -5.00
N CYS A 118 12.30 -8.69 -4.31
CA CYS A 118 13.56 -8.10 -3.85
C CYS A 118 14.14 -8.90 -2.67
N ALA A 119 15.32 -9.50 -2.86
CA ALA A 119 15.98 -10.30 -1.84
C ALA A 119 16.35 -9.51 -0.58
N LEU A 120 16.57 -8.19 -0.69
CA LEU A 120 16.84 -7.32 0.46
C LEU A 120 15.63 -7.24 1.39
N LEU A 121 14.42 -7.03 0.84
CA LEU A 121 13.18 -7.00 1.61
C LEU A 121 12.90 -8.35 2.26
N GLN A 122 13.07 -9.45 1.51
CA GLN A 122 12.86 -10.79 2.05
C GLN A 122 13.79 -11.08 3.23
N ALA A 123 15.08 -10.75 3.09
CA ALA A 123 16.06 -10.96 4.15
C ALA A 123 15.72 -10.15 5.39
N ALA A 124 15.30 -8.89 5.21
CA ALA A 124 14.90 -8.01 6.30
C ALA A 124 13.67 -8.53 7.06
N ILE A 125 12.61 -8.95 6.36
CA ILE A 125 11.39 -9.50 6.97
C ILE A 125 11.68 -10.83 7.67
N LYS A 126 12.43 -11.73 7.03
CA LYS A 126 12.83 -13.03 7.62
C LYS A 126 13.67 -12.85 8.89
N LYS A 127 14.56 -11.86 8.91
CA LYS A 127 15.37 -11.52 10.10
C LYS A 127 14.50 -10.97 11.23
N MET A 128 13.44 -10.24 10.93
CA MET A 128 12.53 -9.68 11.93
C MET A 128 11.56 -10.71 12.50
N PHE A 129 11.12 -11.67 11.68
CA PHE A 129 10.13 -12.69 12.06
C PHE A 129 10.72 -14.10 12.01
N THR A 130 11.75 -14.35 12.82
CA THR A 130 12.43 -15.66 12.87
C THR A 130 11.55 -16.79 13.40
N SER A 131 10.57 -16.48 14.23
CA SER A 131 9.60 -17.45 14.78
C SER A 131 8.44 -17.78 13.83
N ARG A 132 8.32 -17.07 12.69
CA ARG A 132 7.20 -17.22 11.75
C ARG A 132 7.70 -17.67 10.38
N ARG A 133 6.87 -18.40 9.67
CA ARG A 133 7.18 -18.84 8.31
C ARG A 133 6.93 -17.68 7.34
N VAL A 134 7.95 -17.25 6.62
CA VAL A 134 7.82 -16.23 5.56
C VAL A 134 7.87 -16.90 4.19
N ILE A 135 6.78 -16.82 3.43
CA ILE A 135 6.67 -17.38 2.08
C ILE A 135 6.57 -16.25 1.06
N VAL A 136 7.38 -16.34 0.01
CA VAL A 136 7.23 -15.54 -1.21
C VAL A 136 6.86 -16.52 -2.32
N PRO A 137 5.63 -16.49 -2.85
CA PRO A 137 5.23 -17.36 -3.95
C PRO A 137 6.05 -17.09 -5.20
N GLU A 138 6.23 -18.14 -6.02
CA GLU A 138 6.81 -17.97 -7.35
C GLU A 138 5.89 -17.12 -8.22
N GLY A 139 6.47 -16.07 -8.83
CA GLY A 139 5.71 -15.05 -9.54
C GLY A 139 4.77 -14.29 -8.61
N SER A 140 5.28 -13.79 -7.48
CA SER A 140 4.50 -13.09 -6.46
C SER A 140 3.72 -11.89 -7.01
N GLY A 141 4.22 -11.26 -8.09
CA GLY A 141 3.51 -10.22 -8.85
C GLY A 141 2.20 -10.67 -9.52
N LEU A 142 1.98 -11.97 -9.70
CA LEU A 142 0.75 -12.54 -10.28
C LEU A 142 -0.14 -13.20 -9.23
N THR A 143 0.30 -13.35 -7.98
CA THR A 143 -0.42 -14.11 -6.96
C THR A 143 -1.82 -13.55 -6.71
N VAL A 144 -1.97 -12.22 -6.64
CA VAL A 144 -3.26 -11.57 -6.43
C VAL A 144 -4.21 -11.86 -7.59
N LEU A 145 -3.73 -11.74 -8.83
CA LEU A 145 -4.51 -12.05 -10.03
C LEU A 145 -4.93 -13.52 -10.08
N LYS A 146 -4.00 -14.45 -9.82
CA LYS A 146 -4.28 -15.89 -9.75
C LYS A 146 -5.37 -16.17 -8.70
N GLY A 147 -5.27 -15.57 -7.52
CA GLY A 147 -6.28 -15.67 -6.47
C GLY A 147 -7.65 -15.14 -6.91
N ALA A 148 -7.69 -14.01 -7.63
CA ALA A 148 -8.93 -13.45 -8.16
C ALA A 148 -9.59 -14.36 -9.20
N VAL A 149 -8.82 -14.96 -10.10
CA VAL A 149 -9.32 -15.94 -11.08
C VAL A 149 -9.91 -17.17 -10.38
N LEU A 150 -9.18 -17.72 -9.40
CA LEU A 150 -9.68 -18.85 -8.60
C LEU A 150 -10.98 -18.52 -7.85
N PHE A 151 -11.07 -17.32 -7.27
CA PHE A 151 -12.29 -16.85 -6.62
C PHE A 151 -13.46 -16.67 -7.61
N GLY A 152 -13.19 -16.22 -8.84
CA GLY A 152 -14.21 -16.14 -9.88
C GLY A 152 -14.79 -17.51 -10.27
N HIS A 153 -13.94 -18.54 -10.34
CA HIS A 153 -14.38 -19.91 -10.60
C HIS A 153 -15.08 -20.57 -9.39
N ASN A 154 -14.63 -20.25 -8.18
CA ASN A 154 -15.21 -20.78 -6.95
C ASN A 154 -15.42 -19.65 -5.93
N SER A 155 -16.56 -18.96 -6.05
CA SER A 155 -16.89 -17.87 -5.14
C SER A 155 -17.22 -18.32 -3.72
N GLU A 156 -17.46 -19.62 -3.50
CA GLU A 156 -17.68 -20.23 -2.18
C GLU A 156 -16.37 -20.38 -1.39
N ALA A 157 -15.21 -20.21 -2.03
CA ALA A 157 -13.91 -20.31 -1.38
C ALA A 157 -13.71 -19.26 -0.26
N ILE A 158 -14.49 -18.17 -0.25
CA ILE A 158 -14.49 -17.16 0.83
C ILE A 158 -15.79 -17.26 1.61
N TYR A 159 -15.72 -17.86 2.79
CA TYR A 159 -16.87 -18.09 3.66
C TYR A 159 -17.33 -16.84 4.41
N SER A 160 -16.40 -16.03 4.94
CA SER A 160 -16.72 -14.82 5.69
C SER A 160 -15.73 -13.69 5.44
N ARG A 161 -16.11 -12.46 5.80
CA ARG A 161 -15.27 -11.26 5.74
C ARG A 161 -15.53 -10.36 6.93
N LYS A 162 -14.47 -9.73 7.47
CA LYS A 162 -14.62 -8.59 8.38
C LYS A 162 -14.96 -7.32 7.60
N ILE A 163 -16.01 -6.64 8.03
CA ILE A 163 -16.50 -5.41 7.42
C ILE A 163 -15.54 -4.25 7.71
N ARG A 164 -15.18 -3.48 6.68
CA ARG A 164 -14.18 -2.40 6.80
C ARG A 164 -14.73 -1.09 7.37
N PHE A 165 -16.03 -0.85 7.20
CA PHE A 165 -16.71 0.38 7.59
C PHE A 165 -18.06 0.05 8.19
N SER A 166 -18.50 0.82 9.17
CA SER A 166 -19.89 0.72 9.62
C SER A 166 -20.81 1.19 8.49
N TYR A 167 -21.81 0.38 8.13
CA TYR A 167 -22.84 0.75 7.18
C TYR A 167 -24.14 1.03 7.93
N GLY A 168 -24.84 2.07 7.52
CA GLY A 168 -26.01 2.57 8.21
C GLY A 168 -26.73 3.63 7.39
N VAL A 169 -27.79 4.20 7.96
CA VAL A 169 -28.58 5.25 7.32
C VAL A 169 -28.64 6.48 8.19
N ARG A 170 -28.78 7.64 7.56
CA ARG A 170 -29.12 8.88 8.27
C ARG A 170 -30.60 8.82 8.66
N CYS A 171 -30.89 8.93 9.95
CA CYS A 171 -32.25 8.92 10.47
C CYS A 171 -32.51 10.05 11.48
N ARG A 172 -33.76 10.14 11.94
CA ARG A 172 -34.22 11.10 12.96
C ARG A 172 -34.97 10.34 14.08
N PRO A 173 -34.24 9.66 14.97
CA PRO A 173 -34.85 8.89 16.05
C PRO A 173 -35.55 9.83 17.04
N ILE A 174 -36.37 9.25 17.91
CA ILE A 174 -36.94 10.00 19.05
C ILE A 174 -35.80 10.49 19.93
N PHE A 175 -35.86 11.76 20.34
CA PHE A 175 -34.83 12.34 21.18
C PHE A 175 -34.81 11.64 22.55
N ASN A 176 -33.63 11.15 22.93
CA ASN A 176 -33.37 10.61 24.26
C ASN A 176 -32.18 11.37 24.88
N PRO A 177 -32.39 12.16 25.95
CA PRO A 177 -31.33 12.96 26.59
C PRO A 177 -30.21 12.12 27.23
N GLU A 178 -30.39 10.81 27.43
CA GLU A 178 -29.33 9.92 27.94
C GLU A 178 -28.28 9.58 26.89
N PHE A 179 -28.64 9.61 25.61
CA PHE A 179 -27.78 9.19 24.49
C PHE A 179 -27.43 10.31 23.52
N TYR A 180 -28.18 11.41 23.52
CA TYR A 180 -28.04 12.48 22.53
C TYR A 180 -27.95 13.85 23.19
N ASP A 181 -26.98 14.65 22.72
CA ASP A 181 -26.80 16.03 23.15
C ASP A 181 -27.93 16.94 22.62
N GLN A 182 -28.34 17.92 23.43
CA GLN A 182 -29.39 18.89 23.11
C GLN A 182 -29.09 19.69 21.85
N GLN A 183 -27.82 19.83 21.45
CA GLN A 183 -27.43 20.54 20.22
C GLN A 183 -28.03 19.95 18.93
N HIS A 184 -28.50 18.70 18.95
CA HIS A 184 -29.15 18.04 17.80
C HIS A 184 -30.66 17.87 17.98
N PHE A 185 -31.26 18.55 18.96
CA PHE A 185 -32.70 18.46 19.23
C PHE A 185 -33.50 19.23 18.17
N ILE A 186 -34.50 18.56 17.59
CA ILE A 186 -35.50 19.16 16.71
C ILE A 186 -36.90 18.66 17.07
N VAL A 187 -37.93 19.47 16.82
CA VAL A 187 -39.33 19.04 16.94
C VAL A 187 -39.91 18.86 15.54
N VAL A 188 -40.39 17.66 15.23
CA VAL A 188 -41.04 17.34 13.96
C VAL A 188 -42.43 16.80 14.24
N ASN A 189 -43.47 17.47 13.73
CA ASN A 189 -44.88 17.14 13.99
C ASN A 189 -45.22 17.00 15.48
N GLY A 190 -44.68 17.88 16.33
CA GLY A 190 -44.90 17.87 17.78
C GLY A 190 -44.09 16.80 18.54
N VAL A 191 -43.26 16.00 17.86
CA VAL A 191 -42.42 14.97 18.48
C VAL A 191 -40.96 15.43 18.51
N ALA A 192 -40.36 15.38 19.71
CA ALA A 192 -38.94 15.59 19.91
C ALA A 192 -38.09 14.50 19.23
N ARG A 193 -37.16 14.89 18.37
CA ARG A 193 -36.29 14.02 17.58
C ARG A 193 -34.86 14.52 17.57
N CYS A 194 -33.93 13.64 17.25
CA CYS A 194 -32.56 14.01 16.95
C CYS A 194 -32.39 14.31 15.45
N GLU A 195 -31.69 15.37 15.13
CA GLU A 195 -31.32 15.70 13.77
C GLU A 195 -30.10 14.88 13.33
N SER A 196 -30.23 14.16 12.21
CA SER A 196 -29.10 13.60 11.45
C SER A 196 -28.25 12.57 12.20
N VAL A 197 -28.88 11.62 12.87
CA VAL A 197 -28.18 10.49 13.50
C VAL A 197 -27.78 9.47 12.43
N PHE A 198 -26.53 8.99 12.49
CA PHE A 198 -26.09 7.85 11.69
C PHE A 198 -26.41 6.57 12.45
N ASP A 199 -27.50 5.92 12.07
CA ASP A 199 -27.93 4.67 12.68
C ASP A 199 -27.26 3.48 11.98
N ILE A 200 -26.37 2.81 12.70
CA ILE A 200 -25.56 1.71 12.19
C ILE A 200 -26.47 0.47 12.02
N ILE A 201 -26.44 -0.11 10.82
CA ILE A 201 -27.06 -1.39 10.48
C ILE A 201 -26.05 -2.52 10.72
N ILE A 202 -24.80 -2.30 10.31
CA ILE A 202 -23.70 -3.22 10.57
C ILE A 202 -22.44 -2.45 10.94
N GLU A 203 -21.78 -2.90 12.01
CA GLU A 203 -20.61 -2.23 12.56
C GLU A 203 -19.32 -2.68 11.85
N LYS A 204 -18.34 -1.77 11.78
CA LYS A 204 -16.97 -2.09 11.41
C LYS A 204 -16.45 -3.29 12.22
N ASP A 205 -15.58 -4.07 11.61
CA ASP A 205 -14.91 -5.26 12.17
C ASP A 205 -15.85 -6.45 12.48
N THR A 206 -17.17 -6.31 12.24
CA THR A 206 -18.13 -7.42 12.26
C THR A 206 -17.73 -8.47 11.22
N ASN A 207 -17.64 -9.74 11.66
CA ASN A 207 -17.43 -10.88 10.76
C ASN A 207 -18.76 -11.30 10.13
N VAL A 208 -18.86 -11.20 8.81
CA VAL A 208 -20.09 -11.48 8.05
C VAL A 208 -19.87 -12.70 7.16
N ILE A 209 -20.79 -13.65 7.27
CA ILE A 209 -20.80 -14.86 6.44
C ILE A 209 -21.48 -14.53 5.11
N ARG A 210 -21.04 -15.18 4.03
CA ARG A 210 -21.69 -15.02 2.73
C ARG A 210 -23.18 -15.37 2.82
N GLY A 211 -24.03 -14.52 2.24
CA GLY A 211 -25.49 -14.69 2.28
C GLY A 211 -26.17 -14.13 3.53
N THR A 212 -25.43 -13.52 4.47
CA THR A 212 -26.04 -12.81 5.60
C THR A 212 -26.90 -11.64 5.13
N THR A 213 -28.15 -11.60 5.61
CA THR A 213 -29.06 -10.46 5.51
C THR A 213 -29.21 -9.81 6.88
N VAL A 214 -29.14 -8.48 6.93
CA VAL A 214 -29.40 -7.70 8.15
C VAL A 214 -30.56 -6.78 7.85
N ASP A 215 -31.69 -7.02 8.51
CA ASP A 215 -32.90 -6.23 8.35
C ASP A 215 -33.07 -5.25 9.51
N LYS A 216 -33.33 -3.99 9.18
CA LYS A 216 -33.68 -2.94 10.15
C LYS A 216 -34.79 -2.08 9.56
N ASN A 217 -35.88 -1.95 10.29
CA ASN A 217 -37.09 -1.28 9.82
C ASN A 217 -37.05 0.21 10.15
N TYR A 218 -37.38 1.04 9.15
CA TYR A 218 -37.43 2.50 9.27
C TYR A 218 -38.80 3.02 8.85
N ASN A 219 -39.35 3.94 9.64
CA ASN A 219 -40.60 4.62 9.32
C ASN A 219 -40.30 6.02 8.79
N SER A 220 -40.86 6.38 7.63
CA SER A 220 -40.79 7.73 7.11
C SER A 220 -41.96 8.58 7.62
N THR A 221 -41.69 9.61 8.40
CA THR A 221 -42.64 10.73 8.58
C THR A 221 -42.58 11.62 7.34
N ILE A 222 -43.40 11.30 6.32
CA ILE A 222 -43.65 12.22 5.21
C ILE A 222 -44.53 13.36 5.77
N GLY A 223 -43.91 14.49 6.10
CA GLY A 223 -44.66 15.73 6.28
C GLY A 223 -45.17 16.17 4.90
N LYS A 224 -46.50 16.25 4.73
CA LYS A 224 -47.08 16.96 3.58
C LYS A 224 -46.49 18.38 3.59
N LYS A 225 -45.80 18.76 2.51
CA LYS A 225 -45.52 20.17 2.25
C LYS A 225 -46.88 20.85 2.06
N HIS A 226 -47.25 21.72 2.99
CA HIS A 226 -48.22 22.79 2.75
C HIS A 226 -47.51 23.93 2.04
#